data_AF-A0A376VFY3-F1
#
_entry.id   AF-A0A376VFY3-F1
#
_cell.length_a   1.000
_cell.length_b   1.000
_cell.length_c   1.000
_cell.angle_alpha   90.00
_cell.angle_beta   90.00
_cell.angle_gamma   90.00
#
_symmetry.space_group_name_H-M   'P 1'
#
loop_
_entity.id
_entity.type
_entity.pdbx_description
1 polymer ?
#
loop_
_entity_poly.entity_id
_entity_poly.type
_entity_poly.pdbx_seq_one_letter_code
_entity_poly.pdbx_strand_id
1 'polypeptide(L)'
;MSTTHNVTLQMYDLIISLQEAVNKALTFPTELTITQAVINLESTREALELLIEACKQSEGAQIEADELSDLIIVINDTTEIMQQAVADLQPLINELIDKANN
;
A
#
# COMPACT_ATOMS: atom_id res chain seq x y z
N MET A 1 16.94 1.04 -17.66
CA MET A 1 15.69 0.77 -16.93
C MET A 1 14.76 1.93 -17.21
N SER A 2 13.53 1.65 -17.64
CA SER A 2 12.50 2.67 -17.84
C SER A 2 12.03 3.22 -16.50
N THR A 3 11.44 4.42 -16.53
CA THR A 3 10.82 5.05 -15.35
C THR A 3 9.76 4.12 -14.74
N THR A 4 8.99 3.41 -15.56
CA THR A 4 7.99 2.42 -15.14
C THR A 4 8.60 1.30 -14.30
N HIS A 5 9.71 0.71 -14.76
CA HIS A 5 10.39 -0.37 -14.02
C HIS A 5 10.86 0.06 -12.62
N ASN A 6 11.42 1.26 -12.49
CA ASN A 6 11.86 1.77 -11.19
C ASN A 6 10.69 2.01 -10.24
N VAL A 7 9.57 2.53 -10.75
CA VAL A 7 8.38 2.81 -9.93
C VAL A 7 7.71 1.50 -9.50
N THR A 8 7.68 0.48 -10.36
CA THR A 8 7.22 -0.87 -10.02
C THR A 8 8.02 -1.46 -8.85
N LEU A 9 9.36 -1.36 -8.87
CA LEU A 9 10.20 -1.83 -7.75
C LEU A 9 9.90 -1.08 -6.45
N GLN A 10 9.76 0.24 -6.52
CA GLN A 10 9.43 1.06 -5.35
C GLN A 10 8.07 0.70 -4.75
N MET A 11 7.08 0.34 -5.57
CA MET A 11 5.79 -0.14 -5.08
C MET A 11 5.92 -1.47 -4.33
N TYR A 12 6.73 -2.41 -4.84
CA TYR A 12 6.96 -3.66 -4.12
C TYR A 12 7.64 -3.44 -2.77
N ASP A 13 8.60 -2.53 -2.66
CA ASP A 13 9.24 -2.20 -1.38
C ASP A 13 8.24 -1.62 -0.36
N LEU A 14 7.30 -0.78 -0.81
CA LEU A 14 6.22 -0.24 0.01
C LEU A 14 5.25 -1.33 0.48
N ILE A 15 4.86 -2.24 -0.42
CA ILE A 15 4.00 -3.39 -0.10
C ILE A 15 4.64 -4.27 0.96
N ILE A 16 5.92 -4.60 0.82
CA ILE A 16 6.67 -5.40 1.79
C ILE A 16 6.67 -4.67 3.15
N SER A 17 6.97 -3.38 3.15
CA SER A 17 6.99 -2.56 4.38
C SER A 17 5.61 -2.49 5.05
N LEU A 18 4.53 -2.42 4.28
CA LEU A 18 3.15 -2.48 4.78
C LEU A 18 2.87 -3.85 5.42
N GLN A 19 3.15 -4.94 4.73
CA GLN A 19 2.91 -6.29 5.23
C GLN A 19 3.70 -6.57 6.52
N GLU A 20 4.96 -6.15 6.60
CA GLU A 20 5.75 -6.26 7.83
C GLU A 20 5.12 -5.50 9.00
N ALA A 21 4.63 -4.28 8.76
CA ALA A 21 4.01 -3.48 9.80
C ALA A 21 2.67 -4.07 10.26
N VAL A 22 1.82 -4.52 9.33
CA VAL A 22 0.55 -5.21 9.62
C VAL A 22 0.82 -6.48 10.42
N ASN A 23 1.77 -7.31 10.01
CA ASN A 23 2.13 -8.54 10.73
C ASN A 23 2.63 -8.25 12.15
N LYS A 24 3.42 -7.18 12.33
CA LYS A 24 3.84 -6.73 13.67
C LYS A 24 2.66 -6.29 14.52
N ALA A 25 1.71 -5.54 13.97
CA ALA A 25 0.50 -5.12 14.67
C ALA A 25 -0.38 -6.31 15.06
N LEU A 26 -0.53 -7.31 14.19
CA LEU A 26 -1.29 -8.53 14.47
C LEU A 26 -0.62 -9.41 15.54
N THR A 27 0.71 -9.45 15.57
CA THR A 27 1.46 -10.27 16.54
C THR A 27 1.57 -9.59 17.90
N PHE A 28 1.76 -8.27 17.92
CA PHE A 28 1.96 -7.47 19.13
C PHE A 28 1.11 -6.20 19.06
N PRO A 29 -0.21 -6.28 19.34
CA PRO A 29 -1.15 -5.17 19.11
C PRO A 29 -1.00 -4.06 20.15
N THR A 30 0.03 -3.24 19.98
CA THR A 30 0.27 -2.01 20.74
C THR A 30 -0.17 -0.79 19.93
N GLU A 31 -0.45 0.32 20.61
CA GLU A 31 -0.76 1.60 19.96
C GLU A 31 0.33 1.98 18.94
N LEU A 32 1.60 1.80 19.30
CA LEU A 32 2.75 2.08 18.43
C LEU A 32 2.75 1.23 17.16
N THR A 33 2.59 -0.10 17.28
CA THR A 33 2.63 -1.02 16.14
C THR A 33 1.43 -0.84 15.22
N ILE A 34 0.25 -0.58 15.79
CA ILE A 34 -0.98 -0.31 15.03
C ILE A 34 -0.83 1.02 14.28
N THR A 35 -0.34 2.06 14.95
CA THR A 35 -0.07 3.37 14.32
C THR A 35 0.93 3.24 13.17
N GLN A 36 2.02 2.49 13.36
CA GLN A 36 3.00 2.29 12.29
C GLN A 36 2.40 1.57 11.07
N ALA A 37 1.53 0.59 11.29
CA ALA A 37 0.85 -0.11 10.21
C ALA A 37 -0.13 0.81 9.44
N VAL A 38 -0.86 1.68 10.15
CA VAL A 38 -1.74 2.69 9.53
C VAL A 38 -0.93 3.71 8.72
N ILE A 39 0.19 4.21 9.24
CA ILE A 39 1.08 5.14 8.50
C ILE A 39 1.59 4.49 7.20
N ASN A 40 2.01 3.22 7.27
CA ASN A 40 2.50 2.51 6.09
C ASN A 40 1.37 2.27 5.07
N LEU A 41 0.14 2.04 5.55
CA LEU A 41 -1.05 1.91 4.70
C LEU A 41 -1.35 3.22 3.96
N GLU A 42 -1.34 4.36 4.67
CA GLU A 42 -1.51 5.69 4.05
C GLU A 42 -0.40 5.99 3.05
N SER A 43 0.86 5.70 3.40
CA SER A 43 2.01 5.90 2.49
C SER A 43 1.88 5.07 1.21
N THR A 44 1.42 3.82 1.33
CA THR A 44 1.19 2.94 0.18
C THR A 44 0.03 3.45 -0.69
N ARG A 45 -1.04 3.97 -0.07
CA ARG A 45 -2.16 4.61 -0.78
C ARG A 45 -1.69 5.81 -1.61
N GLU A 46 -0.91 6.70 -1.01
CA GLU A 46 -0.42 7.91 -1.68
C GLU A 46 0.49 7.57 -2.86
N ALA A 47 1.39 6.59 -2.70
CA ALA A 47 2.23 6.12 -3.78
C ALA A 47 1.42 5.52 -4.94
N LEU A 48 0.38 4.74 -4.62
CA LEU A 48 -0.53 4.17 -5.63
C LEU A 48 -1.31 5.27 -6.38
N GLU A 49 -1.76 6.32 -5.70
CA GLU A 49 -2.43 7.47 -6.33
C GLU A 49 -1.50 8.22 -7.28
N LEU A 50 -0.24 8.47 -6.87
CA LEU A 50 0.77 9.08 -7.72
C LEU A 50 1.08 8.22 -8.95
N LEU A 51 1.11 6.90 -8.79
CA LEU A 51 1.33 5.97 -9.89
C LEU A 51 0.19 6.00 -10.90
N ILE A 52 -1.06 5.93 -10.43
CA ILE A 52 -2.25 6.01 -11.28
C ILE A 52 -2.29 7.35 -12.03
N GLU A 53 -1.93 8.44 -11.38
CA GLU A 53 -1.88 9.76 -12.02
C GLU A 53 -0.78 9.83 -13.09
N ALA A 54 0.40 9.28 -12.81
CA ALA A 54 1.46 9.14 -13.81
C ALA A 54 1.02 8.29 -15.02
N CYS A 55 0.25 7.22 -14.79
CA CYS A 55 -0.33 6.41 -15.87
C CYS A 55 -1.26 7.23 -16.75
N LYS A 56 -2.18 7.99 -16.15
CA LYS A 56 -3.15 8.84 -16.88
C LYS A 56 -2.46 9.92 -17.70
N GLN A 57 -1.43 10.57 -17.17
CA GLN A 57 -0.66 11.57 -17.91
C GLN A 57 0.14 10.96 -19.07
N SER A 58 0.47 9.67 -18.96
CA SER A 58 1.14 8.90 -20.00
C SER A 58 0.17 8.30 -21.02
N GLU A 59 -1.17 8.41 -20.85
CA GLU A 59 -2.16 8.10 -21.89
C GLU A 59 -1.98 9.08 -23.07
N GLY A 60 -1.11 8.70 -24.01
CA GLY A 60 -0.66 9.51 -25.13
C GLY A 60 0.82 9.33 -25.48
N ALA A 61 1.62 8.78 -24.55
CA ALA A 61 2.99 8.36 -24.81
C ALA A 61 3.02 6.94 -25.44
N GLN A 62 4.01 6.67 -26.29
CA GLN A 62 4.33 5.31 -26.73
C GLN A 62 4.94 4.54 -25.55
N ILE A 63 4.10 3.98 -24.67
CA ILE A 63 4.50 2.98 -23.67
C ILE A 63 4.40 1.60 -24.33
N GLU A 64 5.38 0.73 -24.08
CA GLU A 64 5.32 -0.65 -24.55
C GLU A 64 4.20 -1.42 -23.82
N ALA A 65 3.48 -2.28 -24.54
CA ALA A 65 2.26 -2.91 -24.01
C ALA A 65 2.53 -3.87 -22.83
N ASP A 66 3.75 -4.41 -22.75
CA ASP A 66 4.25 -5.22 -21.64
C ASP A 66 4.50 -4.38 -20.38
N GLU A 67 5.14 -3.21 -20.51
CA GLU A 67 5.33 -2.28 -19.39
C GLU A 67 3.99 -1.79 -18.81
N LEU A 68 2.98 -1.59 -19.67
CA LEU A 68 1.63 -1.23 -19.23
C LEU A 68 0.94 -2.41 -18.51
N SER A 69 1.15 -3.64 -18.98
CA SER A 69 0.59 -4.84 -18.36
C SER A 69 1.17 -5.08 -16.95
N ASP A 70 2.49 -4.97 -16.80
CA ASP A 70 3.17 -5.12 -15.50
C ASP A 70 2.68 -4.09 -14.50
N LEU A 71 2.45 -2.85 -14.97
CA LEU A 71 1.96 -1.76 -14.14
C LEU A 71 0.54 -1.99 -13.63
N ILE A 72 -0.35 -2.49 -14.49
CA ILE A 72 -1.73 -2.84 -14.10
C ILE A 72 -1.73 -3.96 -13.05
N ILE A 73 -0.86 -4.96 -13.20
CA ILE A 73 -0.72 -6.06 -12.22
C ILE A 73 -0.33 -5.49 -10.85
N VAL A 74 0.71 -4.66 -10.81
CA VAL A 74 1.18 -4.04 -9.55
C VAL A 74 0.09 -3.22 -8.88
N ILE A 75 -0.68 -2.43 -9.66
CA ILE A 75 -1.79 -1.63 -9.13
C ILE A 75 -2.86 -2.53 -8.49
N ASN A 76 -3.24 -3.61 -9.17
CA ASN A 76 -4.25 -4.54 -8.66
C ASN A 76 -3.76 -5.27 -7.41
N ASP A 77 -2.55 -5.83 -7.44
CA ASP A 77 -1.94 -6.54 -6.31
C ASP A 77 -1.83 -5.62 -5.08
N THR A 78 -1.37 -4.38 -5.29
CA THR A 78 -1.28 -3.38 -4.21
C THR A 78 -2.66 -3.11 -3.61
N THR A 79 -3.67 -2.94 -4.47
CA THR A 79 -5.04 -2.63 -4.03
C THR A 79 -5.62 -3.77 -3.18
N GLU A 80 -5.43 -5.03 -3.58
CA GLU A 80 -5.88 -6.19 -2.81
C GLU A 80 -5.18 -6.28 -1.45
N ILE A 81 -3.86 -6.08 -1.42
CA ILE A 81 -3.08 -6.12 -0.18
C ILE A 81 -3.52 -5.02 0.79
N MET A 82 -3.76 -3.81 0.29
CA MET A 82 -4.25 -2.71 1.11
C MET A 82 -5.65 -2.98 1.68
N GLN A 83 -6.55 -3.56 0.88
CA GLN A 83 -7.89 -3.94 1.36
C GLN A 83 -7.82 -4.95 2.50
N GLN A 84 -6.95 -5.96 2.36
CA GLN A 84 -6.73 -6.94 3.42
C GLN A 84 -6.11 -6.31 4.66
N ALA A 85 -5.10 -5.45 4.50
CA ALA A 85 -4.47 -4.74 5.61
C ALA A 85 -5.46 -3.87 6.40
N VAL A 86 -6.39 -3.18 5.72
CA VAL A 86 -7.48 -2.44 6.38
C VAL A 86 -8.34 -3.38 7.20
N ALA A 87 -8.79 -4.48 6.61
CA ALA A 87 -9.64 -5.45 7.29
C ALA A 87 -8.97 -6.04 8.54
N ASP A 88 -7.66 -6.29 8.47
CA ASP A 88 -6.87 -6.85 9.56
C ASP A 88 -6.62 -5.83 10.69
N LEU A 89 -6.40 -4.55 10.35
CA LEU A 89 -6.13 -3.50 11.32
C LEU A 89 -7.40 -2.95 11.98
N GLN A 90 -8.55 -2.97 11.31
CA GLN A 90 -9.78 -2.36 11.80
C GLN A 90 -10.21 -2.85 13.20
N PRO A 91 -10.19 -4.16 13.51
CA PRO A 91 -10.51 -4.64 14.86
C PRO A 91 -9.56 -4.09 15.93
N LEU A 92 -8.26 -4.04 15.63
CA LEU A 92 -7.24 -3.54 16.56
C LEU A 92 -7.39 -2.04 16.83
N ILE A 93 -7.74 -1.26 15.81
CA ILE A 93 -8.03 0.17 15.94
C ILE A 93 -9.26 0.38 16.82
N ASN A 94 -10.31 -0.42 16.63
CA ASN A 94 -11.53 -0.33 17.46
C ASN A 94 -11.21 -0.60 18.94
N GLU A 95 -10.39 -1.60 19.24
CA GLU A 95 -9.95 -1.88 20.61
C GLU A 95 -9.16 -0.71 21.24
N LEU A 96 -8.33 0.00 20.47
CA LEU A 96 -7.63 1.18 20.95
C LEU A 96 -8.59 2.33 21.26
N ILE A 97 -9.57 2.57 20.38
CA ILE A 97 -10.60 3.59 20.58
C ILE A 97 -11.42 3.28 21.84
N ASP A 98 -11.83 2.02 22.02
CA ASP A 98 -12.60 1.60 23.19
C ASP A 98 -11.81 1.78 24.50
N LYS A 99 -10.50 1.53 24.48
CA LYS A 99 -9.60 1.78 25.63
C LYS A 99 -9.40 3.27 25.92
N ALA A 100 -9.40 4.12 24.90
CA ALA A 100 -9.25 5.57 25.09
C ALA A 100 -10.52 6.22 25.65
N ASN A 101 -11.70 5.61 25.42
CA ASN A 101 -13.00 6.14 25.80
C ASN A 101 -13.56 5.60 27.13
N ASN A 102 -12.89 4.63 27.77
CA ASN A 102 -13.27 4.03 29.07
C ASN A 102 -12.21 4.25 30.14
#